data_AF-A0A9W2Y503-F1
#
_entry.id   AF-A0A9W2Y503-F1
#
_cell.length_a   1.000
_cell.length_b   1.000
_cell.length_c   1.000
_cell.angle_alpha   90.00
_cell.angle_beta   90.00
_cell.angle_gamma   90.00
#
_symmetry.space_group_name_H-M   'P 1'
#
loop_
_entity.id
_entity.type
_entity.pdbx_description
1 polymer ?
#
loop_
_entity_poly.entity_id
_entity_poly.type
_entity_poly.pdbx_seq_one_letter_code
_entity_poly.pdbx_strand_id
1 'polypeptide(L)'
;MEPLEEYHSPFDFEQGVNTSYLYLSPAYGETPPSSPSVRTREFQQHPDSVPEVGEDAMMSEGASPPPALTEEERQGLQEELVKVEDEIQTLSQVLAAKEKQVAEIKRKLGITPLNELKQNITKTWQEVTTSTAYRRTSETFSMAGMKATAALSTMGTAISRKLEDVR
;
A
#
# COMPACT_ATOMS: atom_id res chain seq x y z
N MET A 1 24.82 26.63 20.36
CA MET A 1 25.41 25.47 19.66
C MET A 1 25.03 24.27 20.53
N GLU A 2 24.00 23.53 20.17
CA GLU A 2 23.66 22.31 20.93
C GLU A 2 24.68 21.21 20.60
N PRO A 3 25.12 20.41 21.58
CA PRO A 3 26.01 19.29 21.32
C PRO A 3 25.28 18.26 20.47
N LEU A 4 25.94 17.77 19.41
CA LEU A 4 25.43 16.66 18.61
C LEU A 4 25.46 15.41 19.49
N GLU A 5 24.29 14.94 19.93
CA GLU A 5 24.17 13.64 20.56
C GLU A 5 24.60 12.57 19.54
N GLU A 6 25.69 11.88 19.85
CA GLU A 6 26.23 10.81 19.02
C GLU A 6 25.25 9.63 19.07
N TYR A 7 24.60 9.36 17.94
CA TYR A 7 23.60 8.30 17.82
C TYR A 7 24.24 6.94 18.04
N HIS A 8 23.84 6.27 19.13
CA HIS A 8 24.14 4.86 19.35
C HIS A 8 22.99 3.99 18.85
N SER A 9 23.30 3.06 17.95
CA SER A 9 22.34 2.07 17.46
C SER A 9 21.82 1.23 18.63
N PRO A 10 20.50 1.09 18.80
CA PRO A 10 19.91 0.18 19.77
C PRO A 10 20.07 -1.30 19.37
N PHE A 11 20.55 -1.56 18.16
CA PHE A 11 20.80 -2.89 17.63
C PHE A 11 22.27 -3.26 17.80
N ASP A 12 22.50 -4.38 18.48
CA ASP A 12 23.80 -5.03 18.59
C ASP A 12 24.05 -5.84 17.32
N PHE A 13 24.88 -5.31 16.42
CA PHE A 13 25.21 -5.96 15.15
C PHE A 13 26.23 -7.11 15.31
N GLU A 14 26.87 -7.21 16.48
CA GLU A 14 27.80 -8.29 16.82
C GLU A 14 27.04 -9.51 17.37
N GLN A 15 25.81 -9.31 17.87
CA GLN A 15 24.85 -10.39 18.10
C GLN A 15 24.39 -10.95 16.76
N GLY A 16 25.03 -12.05 16.34
CA GLY A 16 24.64 -12.79 15.14
C GLY A 16 23.14 -13.05 15.10
N VAL A 17 22.56 -12.99 13.90
CA VAL A 17 21.13 -13.21 13.68
C VAL A 17 20.72 -14.62 14.10
N ASN A 18 19.55 -14.75 14.72
CA ASN A 18 19.00 -16.03 15.11
C ASN A 18 18.75 -16.89 13.84
N THR A 19 19.59 -17.89 13.62
CA THR A 19 19.56 -18.74 12.41
C THR A 19 18.42 -19.76 12.41
N SER A 20 17.69 -19.92 13.52
CA SER A 20 16.50 -20.79 13.59
C SER A 20 15.41 -20.35 12.60
N TYR A 21 15.41 -19.09 12.18
CA TYR A 21 14.50 -18.57 11.16
C TYR A 21 14.94 -18.89 9.71
N LEU A 22 16.15 -19.44 9.50
CA LEU A 22 16.63 -19.85 8.17
C LEU A 22 15.93 -21.10 7.64
N TYR A 23 15.15 -21.80 8.47
CA TYR A 23 14.37 -22.96 8.06
C TYR A 23 12.94 -22.63 7.64
N LEU A 24 12.51 -21.37 7.75
CA LEU A 24 11.27 -20.90 7.14
C LEU A 24 11.56 -20.49 5.69
N SER A 25 11.94 -21.48 4.88
CA SER A 25 11.80 -21.33 3.44
C SER A 25 10.31 -21.06 3.18
N PRO A 26 9.93 -19.96 2.50
CA PRO A 26 8.54 -19.76 2.13
C PRO A 26 8.06 -21.01 1.39
N ALA A 27 7.05 -21.70 1.93
CA ALA A 27 6.35 -22.70 1.14
C ALA A 27 5.81 -21.99 -0.10
N TYR A 28 6.10 -22.52 -1.29
CA TYR A 28 5.61 -21.98 -2.55
C TYR A 28 4.09 -21.79 -2.47
N GLY A 29 3.62 -20.56 -2.32
CA GLY A 29 2.18 -20.25 -2.34
C GLY A 29 1.72 -19.16 -1.38
N GLU A 30 2.44 -18.82 -0.32
CA GLU A 30 2.00 -17.78 0.62
C GLU A 30 2.62 -16.42 0.26
N THR A 31 2.07 -15.78 -0.78
CA THR A 31 2.23 -14.33 -0.96
C THR A 31 1.17 -13.60 -0.13
N PRO A 32 1.53 -12.54 0.62
CA PRO A 32 0.55 -11.69 1.30
C PRO A 32 -0.50 -11.14 0.32
N PRO A 33 -1.76 -10.93 0.74
CA PRO A 33 -2.89 -10.60 -0.15
C PRO A 33 -2.79 -9.25 -0.87
N SER A 34 -1.71 -8.49 -0.69
CA SER A 34 -1.50 -7.14 -1.24
C SER A 34 -0.48 -7.04 -2.38
N SER A 35 0.04 -8.15 -2.91
CA SER A 35 0.92 -8.10 -4.09
C SER A 35 0.11 -8.10 -5.40
N PRO A 36 0.38 -7.18 -6.36
CA PRO A 36 -0.27 -7.23 -7.66
C PRO A 36 0.23 -8.47 -8.43
N SER A 37 -0.65 -9.44 -8.68
CA SER A 37 -0.31 -10.60 -9.49
C SER A 37 -0.06 -10.17 -10.95
N VAL A 38 1.18 -10.28 -11.40
CA VAL A 38 1.50 -10.24 -12.83
C VAL A 38 0.88 -11.49 -13.45
N ARG A 39 -0.18 -11.30 -14.23
CA ARG A 39 -0.86 -12.36 -14.98
C ARG A 39 0.04 -12.80 -16.14
N THR A 40 0.88 -13.80 -15.91
CA THR A 40 1.54 -14.51 -16.99
C THR A 40 0.51 -15.39 -17.68
N ARG A 41 0.41 -15.19 -18.99
CA ARG A 41 -0.53 -15.73 -19.95
C ARG A 41 -0.02 -17.09 -20.45
N GLU A 42 -0.95 -17.99 -20.81
CA GLU A 42 -0.80 -19.20 -21.67
C GLU A 42 -0.23 -20.43 -20.92
N PHE A 43 -0.90 -21.60 -20.83
CA PHE A 43 -1.58 -22.36 -21.88
C PHE A 43 -2.86 -23.06 -21.39
N GLN A 44 -3.92 -22.89 -22.19
CA GLN A 44 -5.15 -23.67 -22.18
C GLN A 44 -4.94 -24.90 -23.08
N GLN A 45 -5.22 -26.11 -22.58
CA GLN A 45 -5.98 -27.19 -23.24
C GLN A 45 -5.57 -28.58 -22.71
N HIS A 46 -6.48 -29.26 -22.02
CA HIS A 46 -6.50 -30.72 -21.98
C HIS A 46 -7.95 -31.20 -21.90
N PRO A 47 -8.56 -31.65 -23.01
CA PRO A 47 -9.56 -32.68 -22.97
C PRO A 47 -8.96 -33.96 -23.56
N ASP A 48 -9.03 -35.09 -22.85
CA ASP A 48 -9.41 -36.35 -23.48
C ASP A 48 -9.67 -37.43 -22.43
N SER A 49 -10.76 -38.15 -22.67
CA SER A 49 -11.32 -39.22 -21.87
C SER A 49 -10.60 -40.54 -22.17
N VAL A 50 -10.49 -41.43 -21.19
CA VAL A 50 -10.40 -42.88 -21.43
C VAL A 50 -11.19 -43.62 -20.34
N PRO A 51 -12.21 -44.43 -20.68
CA PRO A 51 -12.83 -45.37 -19.76
C PRO A 51 -12.16 -46.75 -19.92
N GLU A 52 -11.68 -47.36 -18.83
CA GLU A 52 -11.26 -48.76 -18.85
C GLU A 52 -11.91 -49.49 -17.67
N VAL A 53 -12.87 -50.35 -18.02
CA VAL A 53 -13.59 -51.28 -17.16
C VAL A 53 -12.94 -52.66 -17.33
N GLY A 54 -12.56 -53.30 -16.23
CA GLY A 54 -12.18 -54.72 -16.13
C GLY A 54 -12.00 -55.08 -14.65
N GLU A 55 -13.00 -55.72 -14.03
CA GLU A 55 -13.05 -57.16 -13.70
C GLU A 55 -12.23 -57.51 -12.44
N ASP A 56 -12.84 -57.49 -11.25
CA ASP A 56 -13.52 -58.59 -10.53
C ASP A 56 -12.60 -59.37 -9.56
N ALA A 57 -13.19 -59.89 -8.45
CA ALA A 57 -12.62 -60.76 -7.40
C ALA A 57 -12.12 -60.17 -6.04
N MET A 58 -13.09 -59.91 -5.16
CA MET A 58 -13.24 -60.51 -3.81
C MET A 58 -12.15 -60.32 -2.73
N MET A 59 -12.40 -59.43 -1.75
CA MET A 59 -12.54 -59.84 -0.33
C MET A 59 -13.18 -58.74 0.54
N SER A 60 -14.21 -59.17 1.27
CA SER A 60 -14.99 -58.47 2.29
C SER A 60 -14.21 -58.38 3.60
N GLU A 61 -14.21 -57.21 4.25
CA GLU A 61 -14.68 -57.00 5.63
C GLU A 61 -14.64 -55.51 6.00
N GLY A 62 -15.58 -55.11 6.84
CA GLY A 62 -16.15 -53.77 6.88
C GLY A 62 -15.26 -52.67 7.43
N ALA A 63 -15.35 -51.50 6.81
CA ALA A 63 -14.98 -50.23 7.41
C ALA A 63 -16.21 -49.31 7.36
N SER A 64 -16.65 -48.95 8.57
CA SER A 64 -17.80 -48.14 8.95
C SER A 64 -18.20 -47.02 7.98
N PRO A 65 -19.52 -46.71 7.83
CA PRO A 65 -19.91 -45.36 7.39
C PRO A 65 -19.25 -44.32 8.33
N PRO A 66 -19.00 -43.07 7.87
CA PRO A 66 -18.51 -42.02 8.77
C PRO A 66 -19.41 -42.00 10.01
N PRO A 67 -18.87 -41.79 11.23
CA PRO A 67 -19.70 -41.76 12.42
C PRO A 67 -20.83 -40.78 12.15
N ALA A 68 -22.05 -41.32 12.06
CA ALA A 68 -23.24 -40.50 11.95
C ALA A 68 -23.26 -39.71 13.25
N LEU A 69 -22.98 -38.41 13.18
CA LEU A 69 -23.19 -37.48 14.27
C LEU A 69 -24.53 -37.84 14.90
N THR A 70 -24.53 -38.12 16.20
CA THR A 70 -25.77 -38.49 16.86
C THR A 70 -26.78 -37.36 16.71
N GLU A 71 -28.07 -37.69 16.59
CA GLU A 71 -29.11 -36.71 16.28
C GLU A 71 -29.11 -35.56 17.31
N GLU A 72 -28.76 -35.88 18.55
CA GLU A 72 -28.59 -34.96 19.66
C GLU A 72 -27.42 -33.98 19.44
N GLU A 73 -26.27 -34.45 18.95
CA GLU A 73 -25.12 -33.60 18.61
C GLU A 73 -25.45 -32.68 17.43
N ARG A 74 -26.20 -33.19 16.45
CA ARG A 74 -26.62 -32.42 15.27
C ARG A 74 -27.56 -31.28 15.66
N GLN A 75 -28.47 -31.52 16.61
CA GLN A 75 -29.36 -30.48 17.15
C GLN A 75 -28.56 -29.45 17.99
N GLY A 76 -27.63 -29.90 18.84
CA GLY A 76 -26.78 -28.99 19.61
C GLY A 76 -25.95 -28.04 18.73
N LEU A 77 -25.40 -28.55 17.63
CA LEU A 77 -24.67 -27.73 16.65
C LEU A 77 -25.57 -26.72 15.93
N GLN A 78 -26.85 -27.05 15.69
CA GLN A 78 -27.79 -26.11 15.09
C GLN A 78 -28.13 -24.96 16.05
N GLU A 79 -28.32 -25.24 17.33
CA GLU A 79 -28.56 -24.22 18.34
C GLU A 79 -27.34 -23.30 18.52
N GLU A 80 -26.14 -23.88 18.58
CA GLU A 80 -24.89 -23.12 18.64
C GLU A 80 -24.70 -22.28 17.38
N LEU A 81 -25.00 -22.83 16.19
CA LEU A 81 -24.93 -22.10 14.94
C LEU A 81 -25.82 -20.85 14.97
N VAL A 82 -27.10 -21.01 15.34
CA VAL A 82 -28.04 -19.88 15.44
C VAL A 82 -27.54 -18.82 16.43
N LYS A 83 -27.02 -19.25 17.59
CA LYS A 83 -26.45 -18.34 18.58
C LYS A 83 -25.24 -17.58 18.02
N VAL A 84 -24.33 -18.26 17.33
CA VAL A 84 -23.16 -17.63 16.70
C VAL A 84 -23.58 -16.65 15.60
N GLU A 85 -24.61 -16.99 14.81
CA GLU A 85 -25.17 -16.09 13.80
C GLU A 85 -25.74 -14.80 14.43
N ASP A 86 -26.47 -14.92 15.54
CA ASP A 86 -26.98 -13.77 16.31
C ASP A 86 -25.85 -12.90 16.90
N GLU A 87 -24.80 -13.53 17.42
CA GLU A 87 -23.60 -12.83 17.91
C GLU A 87 -22.89 -12.09 16.76
N ILE A 88 -22.70 -12.74 15.61
CA ILE A 88 -22.13 -12.11 14.41
C ILE A 88 -22.96 -10.91 13.99
N GLN A 89 -24.28 -11.05 13.97
CA GLN A 89 -25.18 -9.98 13.59
C GLN A 89 -25.07 -8.81 14.58
N THR A 90 -25.06 -9.10 15.88
CA THR A 90 -24.92 -8.09 16.93
C THR A 90 -23.57 -7.37 16.84
N LEU A 91 -22.47 -8.11 16.69
CA LEU A 91 -21.13 -7.54 16.56
C LEU A 91 -21.01 -6.67 15.30
N SER A 92 -21.62 -7.08 14.20
CA SER A 92 -21.67 -6.28 12.96
C SER A 92 -22.37 -4.94 13.18
N GLN A 93 -23.47 -4.93 13.92
CA GLN A 93 -24.19 -3.69 14.29
C GLN A 93 -23.33 -2.79 15.20
N VAL A 94 -22.68 -3.37 16.20
CA VAL A 94 -21.77 -2.63 17.09
C VAL A 94 -20.62 -2.02 16.31
N LEU A 95 -20.03 -2.77 15.37
CA LEU A 95 -18.96 -2.29 14.51
C LEU A 95 -19.44 -1.11 13.66
N ALA A 96 -20.57 -1.22 12.98
CA ALA A 96 -21.14 -0.13 12.19
C ALA A 96 -21.41 1.13 13.06
N ALA A 97 -21.90 0.94 14.29
CA ALA A 97 -22.07 2.04 15.25
C ALA A 97 -20.74 2.69 15.64
N LYS A 98 -19.67 1.91 15.81
CA LYS A 98 -18.31 2.40 16.10
C LYS A 98 -17.68 3.11 14.91
N GLU A 99 -17.84 2.62 13.69
CA GLU A 99 -17.38 3.29 12.48
C GLU A 99 -18.03 4.67 12.33
N LYS A 100 -19.34 4.76 12.57
CA LYS A 100 -20.07 6.03 12.63
C LYS A 100 -19.54 6.93 13.74
N GLN A 101 -19.24 6.39 14.92
CA GLN A 101 -18.66 7.15 16.04
C GLN A 101 -17.28 7.71 15.67
N VAL A 102 -16.43 6.92 15.00
CA VAL A 102 -15.12 7.35 14.51
C VAL A 102 -15.28 8.46 13.48
N ALA A 103 -16.20 8.31 12.52
CA ALA A 103 -16.47 9.35 11.53
C ALA A 103 -16.94 10.67 12.18
N GLU A 104 -17.79 10.58 13.21
CA GLU A 104 -18.25 11.74 13.96
C GLU A 104 -17.14 12.41 14.78
N ILE A 105 -16.28 11.63 15.43
CA ILE A 105 -15.10 12.15 16.16
C ILE A 105 -14.15 12.84 15.18
N LYS A 106 -13.84 12.20 14.04
CA LYS A 106 -13.03 12.76 12.95
C LYS A 106 -13.60 14.10 12.47
N ARG A 107 -14.92 14.17 12.26
CA ARG A 107 -15.62 15.41 11.91
C ARG A 107 -15.46 16.50 12.98
N LYS A 108 -15.65 16.17 14.27
CA LYS A 108 -15.48 17.11 15.40
C LYS A 108 -14.05 17.61 15.54
N LEU A 109 -13.06 16.76 15.26
CA LEU A 109 -11.64 17.13 15.24
C LEU A 109 -11.22 17.85 13.95
N GLY A 110 -12.12 18.02 12.98
CA GLY A 110 -11.81 18.62 11.68
C GLY A 110 -11.00 17.72 10.74
N ILE A 111 -10.77 16.46 11.10
CA ILE A 111 -10.12 15.43 10.28
C ILE A 111 -11.15 14.88 9.31
N THR A 112 -11.58 15.71 8.37
CA THR A 112 -12.48 15.30 7.28
C THR A 112 -11.66 14.96 6.04
N PRO A 113 -12.10 14.03 5.19
CA PRO A 113 -11.36 13.65 3.97
C PRO A 113 -10.99 14.86 3.10
N LEU A 114 -11.87 15.87 3.05
CA LEU A 114 -11.61 17.12 2.33
C LEU A 114 -10.53 17.97 2.99
N ASN A 115 -10.50 18.04 4.33
CA ASN A 115 -9.47 18.78 5.05
C ASN A 115 -8.10 18.10 4.92
N GLU A 116 -8.03 16.77 5.00
CA GLU A 116 -6.81 16.00 4.75
C GLU A 116 -6.31 16.19 3.31
N LEU A 117 -7.20 16.17 2.32
CA LEU A 117 -6.84 16.43 0.92
C LEU A 117 -6.29 17.86 0.74
N LYS A 118 -6.97 18.87 1.29
CA LYS A 118 -6.51 20.27 1.23
C LYS A 118 -5.14 20.42 1.87
N GLN A 119 -4.93 19.80 3.03
CA GLN A 119 -3.65 19.83 3.73
C GLN A 119 -2.55 19.13 2.92
N ASN A 120 -2.81 17.95 2.35
CA ASN A 120 -1.85 17.23 1.52
C ASN A 120 -1.46 18.04 0.28
N ILE A 121 -2.44 18.56 -0.48
CA ILE A 121 -2.17 19.38 -1.66
C ILE A 121 -1.37 20.64 -1.27
N THR A 122 -1.75 21.31 -0.18
CA THR A 122 -1.04 22.51 0.28
C THR A 122 0.40 22.18 0.65
N LYS A 123 0.63 21.08 1.37
CA LYS A 123 1.97 20.62 1.74
C LYS A 123 2.80 20.24 0.52
N THR A 124 2.27 19.42 -0.38
CA THR A 124 2.98 19.01 -1.61
C THR A 124 3.27 20.22 -2.50
N TRP A 125 2.35 21.17 -2.62
CA TRP A 125 2.59 22.42 -3.37
C TRP A 125 3.68 23.28 -2.73
N GLN A 126 3.63 23.45 -1.41
CA GLN A 126 4.67 24.16 -0.66
C GLN A 126 6.02 23.46 -0.80
N GLU A 127 6.05 22.13 -0.70
CA GLU A 127 7.26 21.32 -0.84
C GLU A 127 7.87 21.48 -2.23
N VAL A 128 7.06 21.46 -3.30
CA VAL A 128 7.56 21.68 -4.67
C VAL A 128 8.10 23.10 -4.85
N THR A 129 7.41 24.12 -4.34
CA THR A 129 7.83 25.53 -4.50
C THR A 129 9.01 25.93 -3.61
N THR A 130 9.18 25.28 -2.45
CA THR A 130 10.31 25.51 -1.54
C THR A 130 11.48 24.58 -1.81
N SER A 131 11.25 23.51 -2.59
CA SER A 131 12.28 22.55 -2.99
C SER A 131 13.48 23.26 -3.61
N THR A 132 14.66 22.82 -3.21
CA THR A 132 15.95 23.34 -3.66
C THR A 132 16.09 23.28 -5.18
N ALA A 133 15.46 22.31 -5.85
CA ALA A 133 15.46 22.21 -7.31
C ALA A 133 14.62 23.32 -7.97
N TYR A 134 13.41 23.55 -7.48
CA TYR A 134 12.56 24.64 -7.97
C TYR A 134 13.16 26.00 -7.63
N ARG A 135 13.60 26.20 -6.38
CA ARG A 135 14.29 27.43 -5.95
C ARG A 135 15.53 27.72 -6.80
N ARG A 136 16.46 26.77 -6.94
CA ARG A 136 17.66 26.96 -7.78
C ARG A 136 17.30 27.28 -9.23
N THR A 137 16.28 26.64 -9.79
CA THR A 137 15.85 26.91 -11.18
C THR A 137 15.20 28.29 -11.29
N SER A 138 14.34 28.67 -10.35
CA SER A 138 13.70 30.00 -10.30
C SER A 138 14.72 31.12 -10.06
N GLU A 139 15.71 30.89 -9.19
CA GLU A 139 16.81 31.81 -8.91
C GLU A 139 17.73 31.94 -10.14
N THR A 140 18.05 30.82 -10.81
CA THR A 140 18.87 30.82 -12.03
C THR A 140 18.14 31.50 -13.19
N PHE A 141 16.84 31.25 -13.35
CA PHE A 141 16.02 31.89 -14.37
C PHE A 141 15.88 33.38 -14.13
N SER A 142 15.59 33.80 -12.89
CA SER A 142 15.54 35.21 -12.50
C SER A 142 16.89 35.89 -12.74
N MET A 143 17.99 35.26 -12.31
CA MET A 143 19.34 35.79 -12.51
C MET A 143 19.73 35.84 -13.99
N ALA A 144 19.34 34.86 -14.79
CA ALA A 144 19.53 34.88 -16.24
C ALA A 144 18.70 35.98 -16.91
N GLY A 145 17.44 36.18 -16.49
CA GLY A 145 16.59 37.26 -16.97
C GLY A 145 17.15 38.64 -16.65
N MET A 146 17.65 38.84 -15.42
CA MET A 146 18.33 40.09 -15.03
C MET A 146 19.60 40.32 -15.86
N LYS A 147 20.44 39.29 -16.02
CA LYS A 147 21.67 39.38 -16.82
C LYS A 147 21.38 39.64 -18.30
N ALA A 148 20.37 39.00 -18.87
CA ALA A 148 19.92 39.22 -20.24
C ALA A 148 19.35 40.64 -20.44
N THR A 149 18.54 41.12 -19.50
CA THR A 149 17.98 42.49 -19.53
C THR A 149 19.09 43.54 -19.44
N ALA A 150 20.09 43.32 -18.59
CA ALA A 150 21.26 44.18 -18.47
C ALA A 150 22.11 44.18 -19.76
N ALA A 151 22.34 43.01 -20.35
CA ALA A 151 23.05 42.88 -21.62
C ALA A 151 22.29 43.58 -22.77
N LEU A 152 20.96 43.39 -22.85
CA LEU A 152 20.11 44.04 -23.84
C LEU A 152 20.15 45.57 -23.69
N SER A 153 20.06 46.11 -22.47
CA SER A 153 20.19 47.55 -22.23
C SER A 153 21.57 48.08 -22.66
N THR A 154 22.63 47.31 -22.41
CA THR A 154 24.01 47.68 -22.77
C THR A 154 24.21 47.68 -24.29
N MET A 155 23.65 46.69 -25.00
CA MET A 155 23.69 46.64 -26.46
C MET A 155 22.82 47.74 -27.09
N GLY A 156 21.63 48.01 -26.53
CA GLY A 156 20.75 49.10 -26.99
C GLY A 156 21.38 50.48 -26.85
N THR A 157 22.13 50.71 -25.76
CA THR A 157 22.89 51.96 -25.57
C THR A 157 24.11 52.04 -26.49
N ALA A 158 24.83 50.94 -26.74
CA ALA A 158 25.95 50.95 -27.70
C ALA A 158 25.49 51.25 -29.14
N ILE A 159 24.34 50.70 -29.56
CA ILE A 159 23.75 50.99 -30.88
C ILE A 159 23.23 52.43 -30.94
N SER A 160 22.56 52.92 -29.89
CA SER A 160 22.09 54.32 -29.83
C SER A 160 23.25 55.30 -29.94
N ARG A 161 24.37 55.04 -29.26
CA ARG A 161 25.60 55.84 -29.38
C ARG A 161 26.20 55.79 -30.78
N LYS A 162 26.19 54.62 -31.45
CA LYS A 162 26.67 54.49 -32.83
C LYS A 162 25.80 55.24 -33.85
N LEU A 163 24.51 55.42 -33.56
CA LEU A 163 23.58 56.14 -34.43
C LEU A 163 23.60 57.65 -34.16
N GLU A 164 23.93 58.06 -32.93
CA GLU A 164 24.22 59.46 -32.57
C GLU A 164 25.52 59.97 -33.24
N ASP A 165 26.54 59.13 -33.35
CA ASP A 165 27.88 59.45 -33.91
C ASP A 165 27.90 59.62 -35.45
N VAL A 166 26.79 59.31 -36.14
CA VAL A 166 26.67 59.40 -37.62
C VAL A 166 25.88 60.65 -38.06
N ARG A 167 25.38 61.45 -37.09
CA ARG A 167 24.67 62.71 -37.33
C ARG A 167 25.58 63.92 -37.23
#